data_AF-A0A9E6DX90-F1
#
_entry.id   AF-A0A9E6DX90-F1
#
_cell.length_a   1.000
_cell.length_b   1.000
_cell.length_c   1.000
_cell.angle_alpha   90.00
_cell.angle_beta   90.00
_cell.angle_gamma   90.00
#
_symmetry.space_group_name_H-M   'P 1'
#
loop_
_entity.id
_entity.type
_entity.pdbx_description
1 polymer ?
#
loop_
_entity_poly.entity_id
_entity_poly.type
_entity_poly.pdbx_seq_one_letter_code
_entity_poly.pdbx_strand_id
1 'polypeptide(L)'
;MSLFNIHTLVARQHCLVKSIGLLLLLLVHSPCQANDNTLLTNADAPPLGIGVALDSEGKPIAMPTTGSALEYRSPQNHSSKKTNSKKSNPSQRTKKKSANTQSRKQKLTSRANVANDPSCRWLDKRMDKLERSLAYAGNQTSYGFHRDELTIRRQEWLCMKCGAQGPNQRDRQSCQYRR
;
A
#
# COMPACT_ATOMS: atom_id res chain seq x y z
N MET A 1 -21.35 -42.55 -19.25
CA MET A 1 -22.47 -41.60 -19.40
C MET A 1 -22.14 -40.33 -18.62
N SER A 2 -22.50 -39.17 -19.19
CA SER A 2 -22.09 -37.77 -18.84
C SER A 2 -20.62 -37.46 -19.10
N LEU A 3 -20.16 -36.76 -20.15
CA LEU A 3 -20.68 -35.64 -20.98
C LEU A 3 -21.03 -34.38 -20.18
N PHE A 4 -20.04 -33.50 -19.97
CA PHE A 4 -20.18 -32.04 -20.10
C PHE A 4 -18.81 -31.46 -20.46
N ASN A 5 -18.59 -31.23 -21.75
CA ASN A 5 -17.44 -30.54 -22.32
C ASN A 5 -17.94 -29.14 -22.71
N ILE A 6 -17.49 -28.10 -22.00
CA ILE A 6 -17.92 -26.72 -22.26
C ILE A 6 -16.92 -26.06 -23.21
N HIS A 7 -17.47 -25.77 -24.37
CA HIS A 7 -16.95 -25.01 -25.49
C HIS A 7 -16.61 -23.56 -25.06
N THR A 8 -15.38 -23.10 -25.29
CA THR A 8 -15.07 -21.66 -25.35
C THR A 8 -14.52 -21.32 -26.73
N LEU A 9 -15.38 -20.77 -27.57
CA LEU A 9 -15.02 -20.19 -28.85
C LEU A 9 -14.37 -18.83 -28.62
N VAL A 10 -13.10 -18.71 -29.01
CA VAL A 10 -12.39 -17.45 -29.13
C VAL A 10 -12.89 -16.76 -30.40
N ALA A 11 -13.81 -15.82 -30.26
CA ALA A 11 -14.23 -14.94 -31.34
C ALA A 11 -13.20 -13.80 -31.47
N ARG A 12 -12.32 -13.92 -32.47
CA ARG A 12 -11.39 -12.87 -32.90
C ARG A 12 -12.03 -12.15 -34.09
N GLN A 13 -12.62 -10.98 -33.85
CA GLN A 13 -13.16 -10.13 -34.92
C GLN A 13 -12.76 -8.67 -34.66
N HIS A 14 -11.63 -8.27 -35.23
CA HIS A 14 -11.32 -6.87 -35.49
C HIS A 14 -10.95 -6.75 -36.98
N CYS A 15 -11.96 -6.48 -37.80
CA CYS A 15 -11.81 -6.04 -39.17
C CYS A 15 -13.01 -5.15 -39.50
N LEU A 16 -12.90 -3.86 -39.18
CA LEU A 16 -13.61 -2.80 -39.90
C LEU A 16 -12.68 -1.59 -40.01
N VAL A 17 -11.71 -1.75 -40.91
CA VAL A 17 -11.16 -0.65 -41.69
C VAL A 17 -12.23 -0.29 -42.72
N LYS A 18 -12.78 0.93 -42.67
CA LYS A 18 -13.05 1.78 -43.84
C LYS A 18 -13.86 3.04 -43.51
N SER A 19 -13.32 4.15 -43.97
CA SER A 19 -14.05 5.25 -44.62
C SER A 19 -14.82 6.24 -43.74
N ILE A 20 -14.10 7.14 -43.07
CA ILE A 20 -14.58 8.51 -42.86
C ILE A 20 -13.47 9.46 -43.30
N GLY A 21 -13.18 9.42 -44.59
CA GLY A 21 -12.34 10.38 -45.30
C GLY A 21 -13.20 11.10 -46.31
N LEU A 22 -14.07 12.01 -45.86
CA LEU A 22 -14.65 13.07 -46.70
C LEU A 22 -15.42 14.11 -45.86
N LEU A 23 -14.75 14.78 -44.91
CA LEU A 23 -15.29 16.02 -44.34
C LEU A 23 -14.15 16.95 -43.87
N LEU A 24 -13.14 17.13 -44.73
CA LEU A 24 -11.91 17.88 -44.42
C LEU A 24 -11.57 18.89 -45.53
N LEU A 25 -12.57 19.47 -46.20
CA LEU A 25 -12.37 20.33 -47.38
C LEU A 25 -13.32 21.55 -47.47
N LEU A 26 -13.85 22.07 -46.36
CA LEU A 26 -14.66 23.31 -46.35
C LEU A 26 -14.34 24.28 -45.19
N LEU A 27 -13.07 24.41 -44.80
CA LEU A 27 -12.62 25.46 -43.87
C LEU A 27 -11.28 26.08 -44.30
N VAL A 28 -11.13 26.34 -45.60
CA VAL A 28 -10.06 27.21 -46.10
C VAL A 28 -10.74 28.48 -46.60
N HIS A 29 -10.15 29.63 -46.28
CA HIS A 29 -10.58 31.02 -46.56
C HIS A 29 -11.35 31.74 -45.44
N SER A 30 -10.71 31.88 -44.28
CA SER A 30 -10.85 33.09 -43.46
C SER A 30 -9.57 33.94 -43.66
N PRO A 31 -9.64 35.17 -44.18
CA PRO A 31 -8.52 36.09 -44.08
C PRO A 31 -8.40 36.54 -42.62
N CYS A 32 -7.40 36.04 -41.90
CA CYS A 32 -6.94 36.66 -40.66
C CYS A 32 -6.29 38.00 -41.03
N GLN A 33 -7.02 39.11 -40.86
CA GLN A 33 -6.36 40.40 -40.66
C GLN A 33 -6.04 40.53 -39.17
N ALA A 34 -4.79 40.25 -38.81
CA ALA A 34 -4.21 40.73 -37.58
C ALA A 34 -3.90 42.21 -37.78
N ASN A 35 -4.77 43.08 -37.27
CA ASN A 35 -4.47 44.51 -37.16
C ASN A 35 -3.66 44.70 -35.87
N ASP A 36 -2.35 44.43 -35.96
CA ASP A 36 -1.41 44.55 -34.84
C ASP A 36 -1.06 46.02 -34.59
N ASN A 37 -1.99 46.75 -33.96
CA ASN A 37 -1.72 48.10 -33.44
C ASN A 37 -2.03 48.23 -31.93
N THR A 38 -2.13 47.13 -31.20
CA THR A 38 -2.12 47.16 -29.73
C THR A 38 -0.72 46.89 -29.22
N LEU A 39 0.02 47.98 -29.00
CA LEU A 39 1.25 47.98 -28.22
C LEU A 39 0.91 47.42 -26.82
N LEU A 40 1.24 46.15 -26.58
CA LEU A 40 1.07 45.48 -25.29
C LEU A 40 2.13 46.02 -24.32
N THR A 41 1.86 47.18 -23.75
CA THR A 41 2.65 47.74 -22.65
C THR A 41 2.21 47.06 -21.35
N ASN A 42 3.17 46.62 -20.54
CA ASN A 42 2.93 46.06 -19.20
C ASN A 42 2.32 47.08 -18.21
N ALA A 43 2.00 48.31 -18.65
CA ALA A 43 1.47 49.37 -17.79
C ALA A 43 0.07 49.08 -17.22
N ASP A 44 -0.73 48.22 -17.88
CA ASP A 44 -2.08 47.86 -17.42
C ASP A 44 -2.16 46.47 -16.76
N ALA A 45 -1.02 45.81 -16.52
CA ALA A 45 -1.00 44.54 -15.82
C ALA A 45 -1.29 44.78 -14.32
N PRO A 46 -2.35 44.17 -13.73
CA PRO A 46 -2.58 44.23 -12.30
C PRO A 46 -1.31 43.75 -11.57
N PRO A 47 -0.90 44.39 -10.45
CA PRO A 47 0.26 43.94 -9.70
C PRO A 47 -0.01 42.52 -9.15
N LEU A 48 0.52 41.51 -9.84
CA LEU A 48 0.45 40.13 -9.40
C LEU A 48 1.36 40.00 -8.16
N GLY A 49 0.75 39.78 -7.00
CA GLY A 49 1.48 39.55 -5.77
C GLY A 49 2.47 38.40 -5.92
N ILE A 50 3.65 38.53 -5.31
CA ILE A 50 4.67 37.47 -5.27
C ILE A 50 4.06 36.21 -4.64
N GLY A 51 4.12 35.08 -5.35
CA GLY A 51 3.66 33.78 -4.84
C GLY A 51 2.31 33.26 -5.37
N VAL A 52 1.79 33.84 -6.45
CA VAL A 52 0.56 33.37 -7.11
C VAL A 52 0.89 32.34 -8.19
N ALA A 53 0.21 31.19 -8.18
CA ALA A 53 0.26 30.23 -9.28
C ALA A 53 -0.75 30.62 -10.36
N LEU A 54 -0.34 30.58 -11.63
CA LEU A 54 -1.18 30.95 -12.77
C LEU A 54 -1.52 29.71 -13.62
N ASP A 55 -2.67 29.74 -14.30
CA ASP A 55 -3.05 28.75 -15.31
C ASP A 55 -2.43 29.06 -16.68
N SER A 56 -2.71 28.22 -17.69
CA SER A 56 -2.20 28.40 -19.06
C SER A 56 -2.68 29.69 -19.74
N GLU A 57 -3.75 30.29 -19.23
CA GLU A 57 -4.34 31.55 -19.72
C GLU A 57 -3.87 32.75 -18.87
N GLY A 58 -2.93 32.54 -17.94
CA GLY A 58 -2.39 33.59 -17.06
C GLY A 58 -3.32 34.01 -15.93
N LYS A 59 -4.39 33.25 -15.65
CA LYS A 59 -5.32 33.55 -14.56
C LYS A 59 -4.85 32.94 -13.24
N PRO A 60 -5.05 33.62 -12.10
CA PRO A 60 -4.62 33.13 -10.80
C PRO A 60 -5.41 31.88 -10.37
N ILE A 61 -4.68 30.84 -9.98
CA ILE A 61 -5.23 29.61 -9.41
C ILE A 61 -5.31 29.79 -7.89
N ALA A 62 -6.51 29.57 -7.33
CA ALA A 62 -6.72 29.60 -5.90
C ALA A 62 -5.98 28.42 -5.22
N MET A 63 -4.89 28.73 -4.53
CA MET A 63 -4.21 27.75 -3.68
C MET A 63 -5.01 27.56 -2.38
N PRO A 64 -5.35 26.32 -2.00
CA PRO A 64 -6.05 26.07 -0.75
C PRO A 64 -5.18 26.50 0.44
N THR A 65 -5.66 27.45 1.25
CA THR A 65 -4.95 27.97 2.42
C THR A 65 -4.91 26.98 3.59
N THR A 66 -5.75 25.94 3.54
CA THR A 66 -5.87 24.91 4.58
C THR A 66 -5.85 23.53 3.94
N GLY A 67 -4.92 22.68 4.37
CA GLY A 67 -4.79 21.33 3.84
C GLY A 67 -3.82 21.27 2.66
N SER A 68 -2.55 21.07 2.95
CA SER A 68 -1.58 20.77 1.88
C SER A 68 -1.87 19.38 1.30
N ALA A 69 -1.71 19.18 0.00
CA ALA A 69 -1.81 17.85 -0.62
C ALA A 69 -0.74 16.86 -0.06
N LEU A 70 0.31 17.38 0.59
CA LEU A 70 1.34 16.60 1.30
C LEU A 70 1.00 16.36 2.78
N GLU A 71 -0.12 16.87 3.28
CA GLU A 71 -0.47 16.79 4.69
C GLU A 71 -1.04 15.41 5.03
N TYR A 72 -0.15 14.49 5.39
CA TYR A 72 -0.54 13.16 5.83
C TYR A 72 -1.11 13.21 7.26
N ARG A 73 -2.43 13.05 7.38
CA ARG A 73 -3.09 12.87 8.67
C ARG A 73 -3.10 11.39 9.05
N SER A 74 -2.21 11.01 9.96
CA SER A 74 -2.16 9.63 10.48
C SER A 74 -3.50 9.27 11.14
N PRO A 75 -4.06 8.08 10.88
CA PRO A 75 -5.27 7.64 11.57
C PRO A 75 -5.02 7.64 13.08
N GLN A 76 -5.93 8.28 13.80
CA GLN A 76 -5.86 8.41 15.25
C GLN A 76 -5.86 7.00 15.84
N ASN A 77 -4.73 6.58 16.40
CA ASN A 77 -4.67 5.31 17.12
C ASN A 77 -5.61 5.44 18.33
N HIS A 78 -6.79 4.84 18.25
CA HIS A 78 -7.64 4.67 19.42
C HIS A 78 -6.81 3.86 20.42
N SER A 79 -6.30 4.54 21.45
CA SER A 79 -5.72 3.87 22.59
C SER A 79 -6.86 3.10 23.23
N SER A 80 -7.01 1.81 22.87
CA SER A 80 -7.80 0.91 23.67
C SER A 80 -7.26 1.07 25.09
N LYS A 81 -8.15 1.46 26.01
CA LYS A 81 -7.87 1.49 27.45
C LYS A 81 -7.02 0.26 27.72
N LYS A 82 -5.76 0.46 28.08
CA LYS A 82 -4.88 -0.61 28.51
C LYS A 82 -5.55 -1.17 29.77
N THR A 83 -6.38 -2.19 29.62
CA THR A 83 -6.52 -3.17 30.67
C THR A 83 -5.10 -3.67 30.85
N ASN A 84 -4.52 -3.34 32.00
CA ASN A 84 -3.23 -3.86 32.43
C ASN A 84 -3.39 -5.37 32.62
N SER A 85 -3.54 -6.12 31.52
CA SER A 85 -3.09 -7.49 31.47
C SER A 85 -1.58 -7.39 31.57
N LYS A 86 -1.11 -7.32 32.82
CA LYS A 86 0.27 -7.57 33.18
C LYS A 86 0.61 -8.88 32.48
N LYS A 87 1.32 -8.80 31.35
CA LYS A 87 2.07 -9.93 30.85
C LYS A 87 3.00 -10.26 32.00
N SER A 88 2.63 -11.28 32.77
CA SER A 88 3.34 -11.66 33.96
C SER A 88 4.80 -11.82 33.55
N ASN A 89 5.67 -11.02 34.18
CA ASN A 89 7.08 -11.35 34.20
C ASN A 89 7.15 -12.83 34.61
N PRO A 90 7.86 -13.71 33.88
CA PRO A 90 8.00 -15.08 34.31
C PRO A 90 8.74 -15.04 35.64
N SER A 91 7.97 -15.14 36.72
CA SER A 91 8.46 -15.30 38.07
C SER A 91 9.39 -16.51 38.06
N GLN A 92 10.61 -16.30 38.52
CA GLN A 92 11.57 -17.37 38.67
C GLN A 92 10.99 -18.46 39.58
N ARG A 93 11.08 -19.70 39.09
CA ARG A 93 10.99 -20.98 39.81
C ARG A 93 9.64 -21.32 40.46
N THR A 94 8.90 -22.16 39.73
CA THR A 94 8.58 -23.51 40.23
C THR A 94 8.86 -24.53 39.13
N LYS A 95 9.81 -25.44 39.39
CA LYS A 95 10.07 -26.59 38.53
C LYS A 95 8.83 -27.49 38.55
N LYS A 96 7.94 -27.38 37.54
CA LYS A 96 7.02 -28.46 37.21
C LYS A 96 7.59 -29.26 36.03
N LYS A 97 7.99 -30.48 36.36
CA LYS A 97 8.36 -31.54 35.42
C LYS A 97 7.17 -31.80 34.48
N SER A 98 7.29 -31.38 33.24
CA SER A 98 7.32 -32.33 32.14
C SER A 98 8.10 -31.68 31.00
N ALA A 99 9.14 -32.38 30.56
CA ALA A 99 9.82 -32.10 29.32
C ALA A 99 8.85 -32.36 28.17
N ASN A 100 7.92 -31.43 27.93
CA ASN A 100 7.25 -31.41 26.64
C ASN A 100 8.22 -30.75 25.67
N THR A 101 9.12 -31.57 25.17
CA THR A 101 9.98 -31.27 24.03
C THR A 101 9.05 -30.95 22.87
N GLN A 102 8.55 -29.71 22.81
CA GLN A 102 7.79 -29.24 21.67
C GLN A 102 8.59 -29.61 20.44
N SER A 103 7.93 -30.30 19.50
CA SER A 103 8.59 -30.75 18.29
C SER A 103 9.27 -29.55 17.63
N ARG A 104 10.38 -29.78 16.93
CA ARG A 104 11.11 -28.70 16.26
C ARG A 104 10.18 -27.85 15.37
N LYS A 105 9.20 -28.48 14.72
CA LYS A 105 8.16 -27.81 13.93
C LYS A 105 7.28 -26.90 14.80
N GLN A 106 6.82 -27.38 15.94
CA GLN A 106 6.00 -26.59 16.86
C GLN A 106 6.76 -25.37 17.40
N LYS A 107 8.06 -25.52 17.72
CA LYS A 107 8.90 -24.39 18.15
C LYS A 107 9.03 -23.32 17.06
N LEU A 108 9.25 -23.73 15.81
CA LEU A 108 9.36 -22.81 14.67
C LEU A 108 8.08 -22.02 14.44
N THR A 109 6.91 -22.66 14.55
CA THR A 109 5.62 -21.98 14.40
C THR A 109 5.25 -21.14 15.61
N SER A 110 5.72 -21.51 16.80
CA SER A 110 5.45 -20.74 18.01
C SER A 110 6.12 -19.36 17.96
N ARG A 111 5.39 -18.34 18.41
CA ARG A 111 5.92 -16.99 18.68
C ARG A 111 6.23 -16.77 20.16
N ALA A 112 6.19 -17.84 20.98
CA ALA A 112 6.43 -17.78 22.41
C ALA A 112 7.91 -17.52 22.74
N ASN A 113 8.81 -17.99 21.87
CA ASN A 113 10.24 -17.73 21.95
C ASN A 113 10.68 -17.12 20.62
N VAL A 114 11.40 -16.01 20.68
CA VAL A 114 11.86 -15.27 19.51
C VAL A 114 13.37 -15.32 19.49
N ALA A 115 13.95 -15.74 18.37
CA ALA A 115 15.39 -15.76 18.18
C ALA A 115 16.01 -14.37 18.41
N ASN A 116 17.25 -14.35 18.89
CA ASN A 116 17.97 -13.10 19.18
C ASN A 116 18.50 -12.45 17.88
N ASP A 117 17.59 -12.03 17.01
CA ASP A 117 17.90 -11.36 15.75
C ASP A 117 16.96 -10.16 15.53
N PRO A 118 17.47 -9.01 15.02
CA PRO A 118 16.64 -7.84 14.77
C PRO A 118 15.49 -8.09 13.79
N SER A 119 15.69 -8.93 12.75
CA SER A 119 14.63 -9.22 11.77
C SER A 119 13.48 -10.01 12.39
N CYS A 120 13.80 -11.00 13.23
CA CYS A 120 12.79 -11.78 13.95
C CYS A 120 12.03 -10.93 14.97
N ARG A 121 12.72 -10.06 15.72
CA ARG A 121 12.06 -9.13 16.66
C ARG A 121 11.13 -8.18 15.93
N TRP A 122 11.54 -7.66 14.77
CA TRP A 122 10.69 -6.79 13.97
C TRP A 122 9.46 -7.52 13.42
N LEU A 123 9.64 -8.75 12.90
CA LEU A 123 8.52 -9.57 12.41
C LEU A 123 7.50 -9.86 13.48
N ASP A 124 7.95 -10.23 14.68
CA ASP A 124 7.06 -10.46 15.82
C ASP A 124 6.22 -9.22 16.11
N LYS A 125 6.85 -8.04 16.19
CA LYS A 125 6.12 -6.78 16.42
C LYS A 125 5.18 -6.41 15.28
N ARG A 126 5.57 -6.67 14.04
CA ARG A 126 4.73 -6.39 12.87
C ARG A 126 3.50 -7.28 12.88
N MET A 127 3.67 -8.59 13.06
CA MET A 127 2.57 -9.54 13.14
C MET A 127 1.65 -9.23 14.33
N ASP A 128 2.19 -8.90 15.51
CA ASP A 128 1.40 -8.42 16.66
C ASP A 128 0.51 -7.23 16.31
N LYS A 129 1.06 -6.25 15.58
CA LYS A 129 0.31 -5.07 15.15
C LYS A 129 -0.81 -5.46 14.18
N LEU A 130 -0.50 -6.28 13.18
CA LEU A 130 -1.48 -6.74 12.19
C LEU A 130 -2.62 -7.52 12.86
N GLU A 131 -2.29 -8.43 13.78
CA GLU A 131 -3.27 -9.22 14.52
C GLU A 131 -4.17 -8.34 15.40
N ARG A 132 -3.63 -7.32 16.06
CA ARG A 132 -4.42 -6.35 16.82
C ARG A 132 -5.32 -5.51 15.93
N SER A 133 -4.81 -5.02 14.80
CA SER A 133 -5.61 -4.27 13.83
C SER A 133 -6.78 -5.11 13.32
N LEU A 134 -6.53 -6.37 12.99
CA LEU A 134 -7.57 -7.30 12.53
C LEU A 134 -8.57 -7.65 13.63
N ALA A 135 -8.11 -7.82 14.89
CA ALA A 135 -8.99 -8.06 16.02
C ALA A 135 -9.92 -6.86 16.29
N TYR A 136 -9.44 -5.63 16.11
CA TYR A 136 -10.25 -4.42 16.27
C TYR A 136 -11.22 -4.20 15.11
N ALA A 137 -10.78 -4.43 13.88
CA ALA A 137 -11.58 -4.19 12.68
C ALA A 137 -12.67 -5.24 12.41
N GLY A 138 -12.52 -6.46 12.94
CA GLY A 138 -13.44 -7.56 12.65
C GLY A 138 -13.38 -8.01 11.19
N ASN A 139 -14.54 -8.27 10.57
CA ASN A 139 -14.66 -8.79 9.20
C ASN A 139 -14.77 -7.67 8.14
N GLN A 140 -14.13 -6.52 8.38
CA GLN A 140 -14.23 -5.39 7.48
C GLN A 140 -13.31 -5.57 6.26
N THR A 141 -13.86 -5.38 5.06
CA THR A 141 -13.16 -5.59 3.77
C THR A 141 -11.97 -4.64 3.56
N SER A 142 -12.01 -3.45 4.17
CA SER A 142 -10.91 -2.47 4.13
C SER A 142 -9.60 -2.96 4.74
N TYR A 143 -9.64 -4.03 5.54
CA TYR A 143 -8.46 -4.65 6.16
C TYR A 143 -7.92 -5.87 5.41
N GLY A 144 -8.38 -6.13 4.17
CA GLY A 144 -7.90 -7.23 3.34
C GLY A 144 -6.37 -7.29 3.26
N PHE A 145 -5.73 -6.15 2.98
CA PHE A 145 -4.27 -6.07 2.89
C PHE A 145 -3.54 -6.44 4.19
N HIS A 146 -4.14 -6.21 5.37
CA HIS A 146 -3.53 -6.61 6.64
C HIS A 146 -3.53 -8.14 6.79
N ARG A 147 -4.55 -8.83 6.27
CA ARG A 147 -4.62 -10.30 6.27
C ARG A 147 -3.61 -10.89 5.31
N ASP A 148 -3.49 -10.30 4.13
CA ASP A 148 -2.51 -10.71 3.12
C ASP A 148 -1.09 -10.53 3.65
N GLU A 149 -0.80 -9.35 4.21
CA GLU A 149 0.49 -9.10 4.82
C GLU A 149 0.75 -10.07 5.98
N LEU A 150 -0.21 -10.29 6.88
CA LEU A 150 -0.02 -11.22 8.00
C LEU A 150 0.31 -12.63 7.51
N THR A 151 -0.33 -13.07 6.44
CA THR A 151 -0.06 -14.39 5.82
C THR A 151 1.36 -14.47 5.31
N ILE A 152 1.81 -13.47 4.55
CA ILE A 152 3.19 -13.39 4.04
C ILE A 152 4.20 -13.35 5.19
N ARG A 153 3.96 -12.53 6.22
CA ARG A 153 4.86 -12.42 7.38
C ARG A 153 4.95 -13.70 8.21
N ARG A 154 3.87 -14.48 8.30
CA ARG A 154 3.90 -15.80 8.95
C ARG A 154 4.75 -16.81 8.18
N GLN A 155 4.70 -16.77 6.85
CA GLN A 155 5.58 -17.60 6.01
C GLN A 155 7.04 -17.17 6.16
N GLU A 156 7.30 -15.87 6.13
CA GLU A 156 8.62 -15.27 6.33
C GLU A 156 9.21 -15.67 7.70
N TRP A 157 8.41 -15.65 8.76
CA TRP A 157 8.78 -16.10 10.10
C TRP A 157 9.28 -17.54 10.14
N LEU A 158 8.52 -18.45 9.49
CA LEU A 158 8.86 -19.88 9.42
C LEU A 158 10.14 -20.10 8.62
N CYS A 159 10.26 -19.45 7.47
CA CYS A 159 11.42 -19.55 6.58
C CYS A 159 12.69 -19.06 7.29
N MET A 160 12.61 -17.93 8.00
CA MET A 160 13.71 -17.38 8.79
C MET A 160 13.93 -18.08 10.15
N LYS A 161 13.15 -19.12 10.47
CA LYS A 161 13.31 -19.93 11.70
C LYS A 161 13.27 -19.09 12.99
N CYS A 162 12.46 -18.03 12.98
CA CYS A 162 12.44 -17.03 14.05
C CYS A 162 11.94 -17.55 15.40
N GLY A 163 11.17 -18.65 15.42
CA GLY A 163 10.71 -19.32 16.65
C GLY A 163 11.78 -20.15 17.38
N ALA A 164 13.00 -20.26 16.83
CA ALA A 164 14.07 -21.05 17.42
C ALA A 164 15.45 -20.38 17.30
N GLN A 165 16.17 -20.66 16.22
CA GLN A 165 17.58 -20.25 16.04
C GLN A 165 17.73 -18.88 15.38
N GLY A 166 16.75 -18.45 14.58
CA GLY A 166 16.86 -17.28 13.71
C GLY A 166 17.53 -17.58 12.37
N PRO A 167 17.54 -16.61 11.45
CA PRO A 167 17.99 -16.82 10.08
C PRO A 167 19.51 -16.80 9.97
N ASN A 168 20.07 -17.74 9.20
CA ASN A 168 21.44 -17.63 8.70
C ASN A 168 21.50 -16.68 7.47
N GLN A 169 22.69 -16.41 6.95
CA GLN A 169 22.87 -15.47 5.83
C GLN A 169 22.06 -15.86 4.58
N ARG A 170 22.01 -17.16 4.25
CA ARG A 170 21.24 -17.68 3.10
C ARG A 170 19.75 -17.54 3.34
N ASP A 171 19.28 -17.84 4.55
CA ASP A 171 17.88 -17.69 4.95
C ASP A 171 17.45 -16.22 4.79
N ARG A 172 18.28 -15.24 5.20
CA ARG A 172 17.97 -13.81 4.99
C ARG A 172 17.77 -13.47 3.52
N GLN A 173 18.68 -13.93 2.66
CA GLN A 173 18.63 -13.63 1.23
C GLN A 173 17.43 -14.28 0.53
N SER A 174 17.05 -15.49 0.95
CA SER A 174 15.99 -16.27 0.30
C SER A 174 14.60 -16.02 0.87
N CYS A 175 14.51 -15.77 2.18
CA CYS A 175 13.23 -15.73 2.90
C CYS A 175 12.68 -14.32 3.07
N GLN A 176 13.51 -13.28 2.97
CA GLN A 176 13.07 -11.92 3.18
C GLN A 176 12.07 -11.52 2.09
N TYR A 177 10.90 -11.07 2.52
CA TYR A 177 9.86 -10.64 1.61
C TYR A 177 10.29 -9.37 0.86
N ARG A 178 10.26 -9.42 -0.48
CA ARG A 178 10.50 -8.28 -1.36
C ARG A 178 9.16 -7.65 -1.75
N ARG A 179 9.06 -6.34 -1.58
CA ARG A 179 7.92 -5.52 -2.00
C ARG A 179 8.20 -4.90 -3.36
#